data_AF-A0A0A9W1S3-F1
#
_entry.id   AF-A0A0A9W1S3-F1
#
_cell.length_a   1.000
_cell.length_b   1.000
_cell.length_c   1.000
_cell.angle_alpha   90.00
_cell.angle_beta   90.00
_cell.angle_gamma   90.00
#
_symmetry.space_group_name_H-M   'P 1'
#
loop_
_entity.id
_entity.type
_entity.pdbx_description
1 polymer ?
#
loop_
_entity_poly.entity_id
_entity_poly.type
_entity_poly.pdbx_seq_one_letter_code
_entity_poly.pdbx_strand_id
1 'polypeptide(L)'
;MMVTEALRPFSKRNIRSFFVSNVDGTHISEVLRQVNLEETLFIVASKTFTTQETLQNAMSARDAFLSFIHEKNIPEGGAVAKHFIALSTNTEKVKEFGIDTANMFEFWDWVGGRYSVWSAIGLSIMIAIGYDNFV
;
A
#
# COMPACT_ATOMS: atom_id res chain seq x y z
N MET A 1 -10.70 2.60 -3.66
CA MET A 1 -11.26 3.24 -4.86
C MET A 1 -12.66 3.80 -4.64
N MET A 2 -13.71 3.00 -4.39
CA MET A 2 -15.10 3.51 -4.33
C MET A 2 -15.28 4.69 -3.35
N VAL A 3 -14.87 4.52 -2.09
CA VAL A 3 -15.04 5.56 -1.06
C VAL A 3 -14.18 6.79 -1.31
N THR A 4 -12.91 6.61 -1.73
CA THR A 4 -12.02 7.74 -2.05
C THR A 4 -12.52 8.58 -3.21
N GLU A 5 -13.18 7.95 -4.19
CA GLU A 5 -13.83 8.65 -5.31
C GLU A 5 -15.10 9.38 -4.86
N ALA A 6 -15.96 8.71 -4.08
CA ALA A 6 -17.18 9.30 -3.54
C ALA A 6 -16.90 10.52 -2.63
N LEU A 7 -15.83 10.44 -1.82
CA LEU A 7 -15.44 11.48 -0.87
C LEU A 7 -14.34 12.41 -1.41
N ARG A 8 -14.12 12.42 -2.73
CA ARG A 8 -13.18 13.30 -3.40
C ARG A 8 -13.34 14.79 -3.01
N PRO A 9 -14.53 15.36 -2.74
CA PRO A 9 -14.65 16.74 -2.25
C PRO A 9 -13.91 17.02 -0.93
N PHE A 10 -13.80 16.01 -0.06
CA PHE A 10 -13.18 16.09 1.27
C PHE A 10 -11.70 15.68 1.25
N SER A 11 -11.18 15.22 0.11
CA SER A 11 -9.83 14.69 0.03
C SER A 11 -8.74 15.78 0.00
N LYS A 12 -7.60 15.46 0.61
CA LYS A 12 -6.37 16.25 0.52
C LYS A 12 -5.87 16.26 -0.92
N ARG A 13 -5.92 17.43 -1.57
CA ARG A 13 -5.59 17.58 -3.00
C ARG A 13 -4.12 17.33 -3.35
N ASN A 14 -3.23 17.45 -2.36
CA ASN A 14 -1.80 17.21 -2.52
C ASN A 14 -1.42 15.72 -2.43
N ILE A 15 -2.37 14.82 -2.12
CA ILE A 15 -2.13 13.38 -2.08
C ILE A 15 -2.90 12.73 -3.23
N ARG A 16 -2.18 12.04 -4.11
CA ARG A 16 -2.77 11.22 -5.19
C ARG A 16 -2.82 9.76 -4.74
N SER A 17 -3.98 9.13 -4.91
CA SER A 17 -4.17 7.71 -4.57
C SER A 17 -4.31 6.88 -5.85
N PHE A 18 -3.58 5.77 -5.91
CA PHE A 18 -3.66 4.77 -6.99
C PHE A 18 -4.03 3.41 -6.37
N PHE A 19 -4.80 2.59 -7.09
CA PHE A 19 -5.31 1.31 -6.59
C PHE A 19 -4.97 0.18 -7.56
N VAL A 20 -3.80 -0.45 -7.36
CA VAL A 20 -3.35 -1.59 -8.17
C VAL A 20 -3.99 -2.88 -7.65
N SER A 21 -4.68 -3.61 -8.53
CA SER A 21 -5.36 -4.86 -8.18
C SER A 21 -5.30 -5.95 -9.26
N ASN A 22 -4.93 -5.60 -10.48
CA ASN A 22 -4.92 -6.56 -11.57
C ASN A 22 -3.74 -7.53 -11.43
N VAL A 23 -3.94 -8.77 -11.87
CA VAL A 23 -2.87 -9.78 -11.95
C VAL A 23 -1.87 -9.46 -13.06
N ASP A 24 -2.30 -8.78 -14.12
CA ASP A 24 -1.42 -8.40 -15.22
C ASP A 24 -0.54 -7.20 -14.83
N GLY A 25 0.75 -7.29 -15.15
CA GLY A 25 1.75 -6.30 -14.75
C GLY A 25 1.55 -4.90 -15.35
N THR A 26 0.61 -4.73 -16.28
CA THR A 26 0.31 -3.44 -16.92
C THR A 26 -0.11 -2.40 -15.88
N HIS A 27 -1.00 -2.77 -14.95
CA HIS A 27 -1.55 -1.81 -13.99
C HIS A 27 -0.44 -1.23 -13.08
N ILE A 28 0.40 -2.08 -12.49
CA ILE A 28 1.52 -1.61 -11.67
C ILE A 28 2.52 -0.80 -12.50
N SER A 29 2.83 -1.24 -13.72
CA SER A 29 3.77 -0.54 -14.61
C SER A 29 3.30 0.86 -14.95
N GLU A 30 2.02 1.04 -15.26
CA GLU A 30 1.44 2.35 -15.59
C GLU A 30 1.36 3.28 -14.37
N VAL A 31 1.13 2.75 -13.17
CA VAL A 31 1.18 3.54 -11.94
C VAL A 31 2.62 3.98 -11.63
N LEU A 32 3.59 3.08 -11.74
CA LEU A 32 5.01 3.38 -11.48
C LEU A 32 5.56 4.48 -12.40
N ARG A 33 5.03 4.61 -13.63
CA ARG A 33 5.38 5.70 -14.55
C ARG A 33 4.83 7.08 -14.15
N GLN A 34 3.79 7.11 -13.32
CA GLN A 34 3.07 8.35 -12.95
C GLN A 34 3.48 8.93 -11.59
N VAL A 35 4.17 8.14 -10.77
CA VAL A 35 4.51 8.48 -9.39
C VAL A 35 5.98 8.83 -9.25
N ASN A 36 6.28 9.73 -8.33
CA ASN A 36 7.65 9.98 -7.88
C ASN A 36 7.96 9.01 -6.74
N LEU A 37 8.89 8.08 -6.95
CA LEU A 37 9.21 7.03 -5.97
C LEU A 37 9.78 7.59 -4.66
N GLU A 38 10.39 8.79 -4.66
CA GLU A 38 10.83 9.47 -3.42
C GLU A 38 9.66 9.98 -2.56
N GLU A 39 8.48 10.15 -3.16
CA GLU A 39 7.30 10.75 -2.52
C GLU A 39 6.12 9.75 -2.43
N THR A 40 6.37 8.47 -2.71
CA THR A 40 5.32 7.45 -2.80
C THR A 40 5.30 6.53 -1.59
N LEU A 41 4.11 6.34 -1.03
CA LEU A 41 3.84 5.30 -0.02
C LEU A 41 3.08 4.13 -0.68
N PHE A 42 3.62 2.92 -0.55
CA PHE A 42 2.99 1.67 -0.97
C PHE A 42 2.27 1.01 0.21
N ILE A 43 1.00 0.65 0.01
CA ILE A 43 0.17 -0.02 1.01
C ILE A 43 -0.18 -1.41 0.49
N VAL A 44 0.40 -2.45 1.10
CA VAL A 44 0.15 -3.84 0.72
C VAL A 44 -1.01 -4.39 1.53
N ALA A 45 -2.19 -4.48 0.90
CA ALA A 45 -3.41 -4.95 1.54
C ALA A 45 -3.68 -6.43 1.22
N SER A 46 -3.32 -7.33 2.15
CA SER A 46 -3.62 -8.75 2.04
C SER A 46 -3.71 -9.39 3.42
N LYS A 47 -4.87 -9.98 3.71
CA LYS A 47 -5.14 -10.65 4.99
C LYS A 47 -4.09 -11.70 5.31
N THR A 48 -3.88 -12.64 4.39
CA THR A 48 -2.92 -13.74 4.57
C THR A 48 -1.49 -13.35 4.19
N PHE A 49 -1.31 -12.25 3.47
CA PHE A 49 -0.04 -11.82 2.87
C PHE A 49 0.56 -12.85 1.90
N THR A 50 -0.28 -13.73 1.35
CA THR A 50 0.11 -14.81 0.44
C THR A 50 -0.70 -14.80 -0.87
N THR A 51 -1.66 -13.87 -1.01
CA THR A 51 -2.44 -13.71 -2.24
C THR A 51 -1.50 -13.43 -3.40
N GLN A 52 -1.48 -14.33 -4.38
CA GLN A 52 -0.48 -14.34 -5.45
C GLN A 52 -0.48 -13.03 -6.25
N GLU A 53 -1.66 -12.55 -6.63
CA GLU A 53 -1.83 -11.33 -7.41
C GLU A 53 -1.34 -10.10 -6.66
N THR A 54 -1.69 -9.97 -5.38
CA THR A 54 -1.25 -8.85 -4.53
C THR A 54 0.25 -8.89 -4.29
N LEU A 55 0.79 -10.07 -3.96
CA LEU A 55 2.20 -10.22 -3.65
C LEU A 55 3.08 -9.98 -4.88
N GLN A 56 2.67 -10.44 -6.07
CA GLN A 56 3.39 -10.19 -7.31
C GLN A 56 3.47 -8.69 -7.63
N ASN A 57 2.37 -7.95 -7.44
CA ASN A 57 2.36 -6.49 -7.60
C ASN A 57 3.23 -5.80 -6.54
N ALA A 58 3.17 -6.25 -5.28
CA ALA A 58 3.99 -5.71 -4.21
C ALA A 58 5.49 -5.93 -4.45
N MET A 59 5.87 -7.11 -4.95
CA MET A 59 7.25 -7.40 -5.35
C MET A 59 7.68 -6.53 -6.52
N SER A 60 6.85 -6.35 -7.54
CA SER A 60 7.16 -5.46 -8.67
C SER A 60 7.37 -4.00 -8.23
N ALA A 61 6.54 -3.51 -7.29
CA ALA A 61 6.71 -2.19 -6.70
C ALA A 61 8.02 -2.07 -5.90
N ARG A 62 8.34 -3.10 -5.10
CA ARG A 62 9.57 -3.17 -4.31
C ARG A 62 10.81 -3.19 -5.21
N ASP A 63 10.81 -4.02 -6.24
CA ASP A 63 11.94 -4.15 -7.17
C ASP A 63 12.17 -2.85 -7.95
N ALA A 64 11.10 -2.18 -8.38
CA ALA A 64 11.17 -0.86 -9.01
C ALA A 64 11.74 0.20 -8.05
N PHE A 65 11.30 0.21 -6.80
CA PHE A 65 11.81 1.12 -5.77
C PHE A 65 13.29 0.86 -5.44
N LEU A 66 13.70 -0.41 -5.29
CA LEU A 66 15.09 -0.79 -5.03
C LEU A 66 16.00 -0.44 -6.20
N SER A 67 15.53 -0.66 -7.44
CA SER A 67 16.26 -0.27 -8.64
C SER A 67 16.43 1.25 -8.72
N PHE A 68 15.39 2.01 -8.40
CA PHE A 68 15.41 3.46 -8.36
C PHE A 68 16.41 4.01 -7.35
N ILE A 69 16.40 3.53 -6.10
CA ILE A 69 17.35 4.01 -5.08
C ILE A 69 18.79 3.64 -5.44
N HIS A 70 19.01 2.47 -6.06
CA HIS A 70 20.32 2.05 -6.53
C HIS A 70 20.84 2.99 -7.64
N GLU A 71 20.01 3.28 -8.65
CA GLU A 71 20.34 4.21 -9.73
C GLU A 71 20.67 5.61 -9.20
N LYS A 72 19.97 6.05 -8.15
CA LYS A 72 20.19 7.35 -7.50
C LYS A 72 21.31 7.34 -6.46
N ASN A 73 21.99 6.21 -6.24
CA ASN A 73 22.99 6.02 -5.18
C ASN A 73 22.47 6.41 -3.77
N ILE A 74 21.18 6.18 -3.51
CA ILE A 74 20.55 6.39 -2.20
C ILE A 74 20.78 5.13 -1.36
N PRO A 75 21.30 5.24 -0.12
CA PRO A 75 21.49 4.08 0.74
C PRO A 75 20.17 3.34 1.01
N GLU A 76 20.17 2.02 0.82
CA GLU A 76 18.99 1.17 1.05
C GLU A 76 18.58 1.12 2.52
N GLY A 77 19.46 1.46 3.47
CA GLY A 77 19.30 1.28 4.93
C GLY A 77 17.93 1.69 5.50
N GLY A 78 16.98 0.76 5.51
CA GLY A 78 15.60 0.96 5.96
C GLY A 78 14.66 1.67 4.97
N ALA A 79 15.04 1.81 3.69
CA ALA A 79 14.25 2.48 2.67
C ALA A 79 12.90 1.79 2.44
N VAL A 80 12.88 0.45 2.38
CA VAL A 80 11.63 -0.34 2.28
C VAL A 80 10.71 -0.04 3.47
N ALA A 81 11.24 -0.01 4.69
CA ALA A 81 10.45 0.27 5.90
C ALA A 81 9.81 1.68 5.91
N LYS A 82 10.36 2.64 5.16
CA LYS A 82 9.82 4.00 5.04
C LYS A 82 8.77 4.15 3.94
N HIS A 83 8.84 3.33 2.90
CA HIS A 83 7.97 3.44 1.72
C HIS A 83 6.91 2.34 1.63
N PHE A 84 6.97 1.31 2.48
CA PHE A 84 6.01 0.21 2.47
C PHE A 84 5.38 0.01 3.84
N ILE A 85 4.05 -0.08 3.86
CA ILE A 85 3.25 -0.50 5.00
C ILE A 85 2.36 -1.70 4.62
N ALA A 86 1.94 -2.48 5.61
CA ALA A 86 1.12 -3.66 5.40
C ALA A 86 -0.22 -3.57 6.13
N LEU A 87 -1.28 -4.04 5.49
CA LEU A 87 -2.58 -4.29 6.12
C LEU A 87 -2.79 -5.80 6.10
N SER A 88 -2.53 -6.46 7.22
CA SER A 88 -2.43 -7.92 7.27
C SER A 88 -2.65 -8.48 8.67
N THR A 89 -2.84 -9.79 8.75
CA THR A 89 -2.84 -10.56 10.01
C THR A 89 -1.60 -11.46 10.12
N ASN A 90 -0.70 -11.42 9.13
CA ASN A 90 0.43 -12.32 9.01
C ASN A 90 1.77 -11.59 9.24
N THR A 91 2.12 -11.40 10.51
CA THR A 91 3.34 -10.70 10.94
C THR A 91 4.61 -11.32 10.35
N GLU A 92 4.68 -12.64 10.26
CA GLU A 92 5.87 -13.34 9.74
C GLU A 92 6.11 -13.01 8.26
N LYS A 93 5.07 -13.06 7.42
CA LYS A 93 5.19 -12.77 5.99
C LYS A 93 5.42 -11.29 5.70
N VAL A 94 4.85 -10.40 6.50
CA VAL A 94 5.11 -8.95 6.42
C VAL A 94 6.58 -8.65 6.73
N LYS A 95 7.12 -9.27 7.79
CA LYS A 95 8.53 -9.14 8.15
C LYS A 95 9.46 -9.74 7.10
N GLU A 96 9.12 -10.90 6.53
CA GLU A 96 9.88 -11.55 5.44
C GLU A 96 9.96 -10.65 4.20
N PHE A 97 8.90 -9.92 3.89
CA PHE A 97 8.89 -8.94 2.80
C PHE A 97 9.82 -7.73 3.05
N GLY A 98 10.16 -7.46 4.32
CA GLY A 98 11.03 -6.35 4.72
C GLY A 98 10.29 -5.10 5.22
N ILE A 99 8.98 -5.22 5.48
CA ILE A 99 8.21 -4.16 6.15
C ILE A 99 8.44 -4.24 7.66
N ASP A 100 8.65 -3.08 8.29
CA ASP A 100 8.68 -2.99 9.75
C ASP A 100 7.30 -3.36 10.31
N THR A 101 7.25 -4.28 11.26
CA THR A 101 5.99 -4.71 11.89
C THR A 101 5.30 -3.57 12.64
N ALA A 102 6.01 -2.51 13.03
CA ALA A 102 5.41 -1.28 13.54
C ALA A 102 4.55 -0.55 12.48
N ASN A 103 4.82 -0.81 11.19
CA ASN A 103 4.06 -0.33 10.03
C ASN A 103 3.08 -1.40 9.49
N MET A 104 2.75 -2.41 10.30
CA MET A 104 1.68 -3.36 10.03
C MET A 104 0.41 -2.95 10.78
N PHE A 105 -0.68 -2.79 10.04
CA PHE A 105 -1.99 -2.49 10.59
C PHE A 105 -2.85 -3.74 10.55
N GLU A 106 -3.17 -4.25 11.74
CA GLU A 106 -3.90 -5.50 11.89
C GLU A 106 -5.41 -5.34 11.66
N PHE A 107 -6.04 -6.42 11.20
CA PHE A 107 -7.48 -6.62 11.25
C PHE A 107 -7.76 -8.10 11.53
N TRP A 108 -9.02 -8.51 11.62
CA TRP A 108 -9.34 -9.83 12.19
C TRP A 108 -10.07 -10.76 11.24
N ASP A 109 -10.13 -12.03 11.64
CA ASP A 109 -10.73 -13.07 10.82
C ASP A 109 -12.21 -12.88 10.53
N TRP A 110 -12.93 -12.29 11.48
CA TRP A 110 -14.34 -11.96 11.37
C TRP A 110 -14.62 -10.78 10.42
N VAL A 111 -13.59 -10.04 9.99
CA VAL A 111 -13.72 -8.99 8.96
C VAL A 111 -13.69 -9.64 7.58
N GLY A 112 -14.88 -9.90 7.02
CA GLY A 112 -15.00 -10.38 5.64
C GLY A 112 -14.52 -9.33 4.63
N GLY A 113 -13.83 -9.76 3.57
CA GLY A 113 -13.18 -8.85 2.60
C GLY A 113 -14.13 -7.78 2.01
N ARG A 114 -15.36 -8.14 1.65
CA ARG A 114 -16.36 -7.21 1.12
C ARG A 114 -16.95 -6.23 2.14
N TYR A 115 -16.69 -6.43 3.43
CA TYR A 115 -17.10 -5.57 4.55
C TYR A 115 -15.91 -4.89 5.23
N SER A 116 -14.71 -5.01 4.64
CA SER A 116 -13.45 -4.64 5.30
C SER A 116 -13.13 -3.15 5.27
N VAL A 117 -13.89 -2.32 4.53
CA VAL A 117 -13.56 -0.89 4.35
C VAL A 117 -13.47 -0.10 5.66
N TRP A 118 -14.14 -0.57 6.71
CA TRP A 118 -14.18 0.03 8.05
C TRP A 118 -13.03 -0.44 8.96
N SER A 119 -12.22 -1.42 8.53
CA SER A 119 -11.06 -1.90 9.27
C SER A 119 -9.79 -1.17 8.83
N ALA A 120 -8.61 -1.70 9.20
CA ALA A 120 -7.32 -1.25 8.68
C ALA A 120 -7.27 -1.13 7.14
N ILE A 121 -8.06 -1.92 6.40
CA ILE A 121 -8.18 -1.81 4.92
C ILE A 121 -8.58 -0.39 4.48
N GLY A 122 -9.32 0.34 5.32
CA GLY A 122 -9.71 1.73 5.10
C GLY A 122 -8.58 2.76 5.26
N LEU A 123 -7.35 2.36 5.61
CA LEU A 123 -6.26 3.31 5.86
C LEU A 123 -5.98 4.25 4.68
N SER A 124 -6.07 3.75 3.44
CA SER A 124 -5.94 4.59 2.24
C SER A 124 -7.01 5.69 2.16
N ILE A 125 -8.22 5.41 2.65
CA ILE A 125 -9.31 6.38 2.73
C ILE A 125 -8.97 7.41 3.80
N MET A 126 -8.60 6.97 5.00
CA MET A 126 -8.21 7.85 6.10
C MET A 126 -7.04 8.79 5.73
N ILE A 127 -6.03 8.30 5.00
CA ILE A 127 -4.95 9.14 4.48
C ILE A 127 -5.49 10.21 3.53
N ALA A 128 -6.41 9.82 2.64
CA ALA A 128 -6.97 10.72 1.64
C ALA A 128 -7.88 11.80 2.24
N ILE A 129 -8.73 11.48 3.22
CA ILE A 129 -9.76 12.40 3.74
C ILE A 129 -9.48 12.93 5.17
N GLY A 130 -8.47 12.40 5.85
CA GLY A 130 -8.18 12.71 7.26
C GLY A 130 -8.93 11.79 8.24
N TYR A 131 -8.44 11.74 9.48
CA TYR A 131 -9.00 10.91 10.55
C TYR A 131 -10.44 11.30 10.89
N ASP A 132 -10.70 12.59 11.14
CA ASP A 132 -12.03 13.07 11.57
C ASP A 132 -13.14 12.80 10.55
N ASN A 133 -12.81 12.75 9.25
CA ASN A 133 -13.78 12.41 8.20
C ASN A 133 -13.97 10.89 8.02
N PHE A 134 -13.07 10.07 8.58
CA PHE A 134 -13.14 8.62 8.50
C PHE A 134 -13.94 7.98 9.64
N VAL A 135 -13.95 8.61 10.82
CA VAL A 135 -14.64 8.12 12.04
C VAL A 135 -16.07 8.62 12.20
#